data_AF-A0A4R7FZI3-F1
#
_entry.id   AF-A0A4R7FZI3-F1
#
_cell.length_a   1.000
_cell.length_b   1.000
_cell.length_c   1.000
_cell.angle_alpha   90.00
_cell.angle_beta   90.00
_cell.angle_gamma   90.00
#
_symmetry.space_group_name_H-M   'P 1'
#
loop_
_entity.id
_entity.type
_entity.pdbx_description
1 polymer ?
#
loop_
_entity_poly.entity_id
_entity_poly.type
_entity_poly.pdbx_seq_one_letter_code
_entity_poly.pdbx_strand_id
1 'polypeptide(L)'
;MADQYDFEELYANTYTEADQRAYETQPTSQKRFVTAWLLTLLLGPTGAHRWYLSRPGSAVIMVLVSVAAVVLMVAGQANLGLLCITIVFAWTLIDLIMILTGSMRDRDDLRLAGHRERAGLCSAITMLLLAIGLVFALVLGTSSGVAG
;
A
#
# COMPACT_ATOMS: atom_id res chain seq x y z
N MET A 1 -9.86 -29.57 -35.50
CA MET A 1 -8.62 -29.05 -34.86
C MET A 1 -8.81 -28.68 -33.38
N ALA A 2 -10.02 -28.77 -32.80
CA ALA A 2 -10.24 -28.51 -31.36
C ALA A 2 -10.04 -29.74 -30.45
N ASP A 3 -9.96 -30.93 -31.04
CA ASP A 3 -9.93 -32.23 -30.34
C ASP A 3 -8.51 -32.72 -29.97
N GLN A 4 -7.48 -31.90 -30.25
CA GLN A 4 -6.08 -32.21 -29.93
C GLN A 4 -5.63 -31.58 -28.60
N TYR A 5 -6.43 -30.68 -28.03
CA TYR A 5 -6.11 -30.08 -26.74
C TYR A 5 -6.69 -30.96 -25.64
N ASP A 6 -5.82 -31.71 -24.98
CA ASP A 6 -6.14 -32.39 -23.73
C ASP A 6 -6.30 -31.31 -22.65
N PHE A 7 -7.54 -30.90 -22.42
CA PHE A 7 -7.85 -29.88 -21.44
C PHE A 7 -7.50 -30.34 -20.02
N GLU A 8 -7.52 -31.64 -19.72
CA GLU A 8 -7.12 -32.17 -18.42
C GLU A 8 -5.63 -31.91 -18.16
N GLU A 9 -4.77 -32.14 -19.17
CA GLU A 9 -3.35 -31.81 -19.10
C GLU A 9 -3.12 -30.29 -19.04
N LEU A 10 -3.88 -29.51 -19.82
CA LEU A 10 -3.79 -28.05 -19.83
C LEU A 10 -4.21 -27.43 -18.48
N TYR A 11 -5.22 -28.00 -17.81
CA TYR A 11 -5.64 -27.59 -16.47
C TYR A 11 -4.72 -28.15 -15.37
N ALA A 12 -4.14 -29.34 -15.55
CA ALA A 12 -3.18 -29.94 -14.63
C ALA A 12 -1.82 -29.19 -14.60
N ASN A 13 -1.42 -28.56 -15.72
CA ASN A 13 -0.19 -27.76 -15.83
C ASN A 13 -0.35 -26.29 -15.40
N THR A 14 -1.40 -25.92 -14.66
CA THR A 14 -1.50 -24.55 -14.13
C THR A 14 -0.55 -24.27 -12.96
N TYR A 15 0.03 -25.32 -12.36
CA TYR A 15 1.07 -25.24 -11.32
C TYR A 15 2.07 -26.39 -11.45
N THR A 16 2.83 -26.43 -12.54
CA THR A 16 3.96 -27.38 -12.60
C THR A 16 5.04 -27.00 -11.60
N GLU A 17 5.79 -28.00 -11.10
CA GLU A 17 6.96 -27.75 -10.26
C GLU A 17 7.98 -26.81 -10.95
N ALA A 18 7.99 -26.79 -12.28
CA ALA A 18 8.79 -25.88 -13.08
C ALA A 18 8.41 -24.41 -12.83
N ASP A 19 7.12 -24.08 -12.82
CA ASP A 19 6.63 -22.73 -12.53
C ASP A 19 6.90 -22.32 -11.08
N GLN A 20 6.75 -23.26 -10.13
CA GLN A 20 7.12 -23.01 -8.74
C GLN A 20 8.61 -22.68 -8.61
N ARG A 21 9.48 -23.47 -9.23
CA ARG A 21 10.94 -23.23 -9.23
C ARG A 21 11.29 -21.94 -9.95
N ALA A 22 10.63 -21.60 -11.06
CA ALA A 22 10.82 -20.33 -11.76
C ALA A 22 10.42 -19.13 -10.88
N TYR A 23 9.34 -19.24 -10.11
CA TYR A 23 8.93 -18.23 -9.14
C TYR A 23 9.88 -18.10 -7.95
N GLU A 24 10.42 -19.21 -7.45
CA GLU A 24 11.34 -19.21 -6.31
C GLU A 24 12.75 -18.72 -6.66
N THR A 25 13.18 -18.93 -7.90
CA THR A 25 14.46 -18.45 -8.43
C THR A 25 14.41 -17.01 -8.95
N GLN A 26 13.24 -16.37 -8.92
CA GLN A 26 13.09 -15.02 -9.42
C GLN A 26 13.92 -14.02 -8.58
N PRO A 27 14.70 -13.14 -9.23
CA PRO A 27 15.49 -12.15 -8.51
C PRO A 27 14.60 -11.27 -7.62
N THR A 28 15.05 -11.02 -6.40
CA THR A 28 14.37 -10.12 -5.46
C THR A 28 15.07 -8.76 -5.47
N SER A 29 14.30 -7.69 -5.26
CA SER A 29 14.86 -6.34 -5.13
C SER A 29 15.73 -6.25 -3.88
N GLN A 30 16.78 -5.43 -3.92
CA GLN A 30 17.58 -5.08 -2.75
C GLN A 30 16.77 -4.32 -1.68
N LYS A 31 15.61 -3.79 -2.06
CA LYS A 31 14.72 -3.04 -1.16
C LYS A 31 13.92 -3.97 -0.28
N ARG A 32 13.82 -3.62 1.01
CA ARG A 32 13.17 -4.47 2.01
C ARG A 32 11.70 -4.11 2.10
N PHE A 33 10.84 -5.12 2.07
CA PHE A 33 9.40 -4.97 2.23
C PHE A 33 9.03 -4.24 3.53
N VAL A 34 9.64 -4.65 4.65
CA VAL A 34 9.37 -4.06 5.97
C VAL A 34 9.71 -2.57 6.01
N THR A 35 10.78 -2.15 5.32
CA THR A 35 11.14 -0.73 5.23
C THR A 35 10.09 0.05 4.45
N ALA A 36 9.63 -0.47 3.31
CA ALA A 36 8.56 0.17 2.55
C ALA A 36 7.26 0.27 3.36
N TRP A 37 6.87 -0.82 4.04
CA TRP A 37 5.68 -0.85 4.91
C TRP A 37 5.78 0.12 6.11
N LEU A 38 6.94 0.17 6.78
CA LEU A 38 7.19 1.10 7.89
C LEU A 38 7.14 2.56 7.42
N LEU A 39 7.73 2.85 6.25
CA LEU A 39 7.66 4.18 5.64
C LEU A 39 6.24 4.59 5.30
N THR A 40 5.39 3.66 4.86
CA THR A 40 3.97 3.96 4.62
C THR A 40 3.23 4.25 5.92
N LEU A 41 3.50 3.52 7.00
CA LEU A 41 2.85 3.76 8.29
C LEU A 41 3.28 5.06 8.95
N LEU A 42 4.58 5.39 8.93
CA LEU A 42 5.12 6.58 9.61
C LEU A 42 5.08 7.84 8.73
N LEU A 43 5.34 7.68 7.45
CA LEU A 43 5.55 8.77 6.49
C LEU A 43 4.51 8.73 5.34
N GLY A 44 3.37 8.09 5.55
CA GLY A 44 2.29 7.97 4.56
C GLY A 44 1.97 9.28 3.84
N PRO A 45 1.59 10.36 4.53
CA PRO A 45 1.22 11.63 3.89
C PRO A 45 2.37 12.27 3.11
N THR A 46 3.61 11.99 3.49
CA THR A 46 4.80 12.54 2.82
C THR A 46 5.20 11.76 1.56
N GLY A 47 4.63 10.58 1.32
CA GLY A 47 4.94 9.76 0.14
C GLY A 47 6.34 9.13 0.15
N ALA A 48 7.01 9.05 1.31
CA ALA A 48 8.39 8.53 1.40
C ALA A 48 8.51 7.06 0.96
N HIS A 49 7.46 6.25 1.12
CA HIS A 49 7.43 4.88 0.62
C HIS A 49 7.54 4.81 -0.92
N ARG A 50 6.97 5.78 -1.65
CA ARG A 50 7.10 5.85 -3.13
C ARG A 50 8.47 6.33 -3.57
N TRP A 51 9.08 7.26 -2.82
CA TRP A 51 10.48 7.66 -3.02
C TRP A 51 11.43 6.47 -2.81
N TYR A 52 11.21 5.70 -1.75
CA TYR A 52 12.00 4.50 -1.48
C TYR A 52 11.92 3.49 -2.62
N LEU A 53 10.75 3.32 -3.25
CA LEU A 53 10.52 2.40 -4.36
C LEU A 53 10.93 2.95 -5.73
N SER A 54 11.72 4.03 -5.77
CA SER A 54 12.23 4.64 -7.02
C SER A 54 11.12 5.05 -8.00
N ARG A 55 9.94 5.46 -7.49
CA ARG A 55 8.81 5.99 -8.30
C ARG A 55 8.63 7.49 -8.03
N PRO A 56 9.53 8.37 -8.55
CA PRO A 56 9.56 9.77 -8.16
C PRO A 56 8.32 10.56 -8.62
N GLY A 57 7.73 10.22 -9.77
CA GLY A 57 6.60 10.98 -10.34
C GLY A 57 5.39 11.05 -9.40
N SER A 58 4.88 9.90 -8.95
CA SER A 58 3.75 9.86 -8.02
C SER A 58 4.12 10.31 -6.60
N ALA A 59 5.39 10.16 -6.21
CA ALA A 59 5.86 10.63 -4.91
C ALA A 59 5.84 12.17 -4.83
N VAL A 60 6.25 12.86 -5.89
CA VAL A 60 6.18 14.34 -5.97
C VAL A 60 4.73 14.83 -5.95
N ILE A 61 3.83 14.19 -6.71
CA ILE A 61 2.40 14.56 -6.71
C ILE A 61 1.82 14.44 -5.30
N MET A 62 2.12 13.34 -4.61
CA MET A 62 1.62 13.12 -3.25
C MET A 62 2.11 14.19 -2.28
N VAL A 63 3.40 14.54 -2.31
CA VAL A 63 3.96 15.63 -1.50
C VAL A 63 3.28 16.96 -1.80
N LEU A 64 3.08 17.29 -3.07
CA LEU A 64 2.43 18.55 -3.47
C LEU A 64 0.99 18.63 -2.94
N VAL A 65 0.22 17.54 -3.04
CA VAL A 65 -1.15 17.50 -2.50
C VAL A 65 -1.14 17.64 -0.97
N SER A 66 -0.21 16.99 -0.29
CA SER A 66 -0.08 17.08 1.17
C SER A 66 0.34 18.48 1.63
N VAL A 67 1.29 19.12 0.95
CA VAL A 67 1.69 20.50 1.22
C VAL A 67 0.53 21.46 0.94
N ALA A 68 -0.18 21.30 -0.18
CA ALA A 68 -1.35 22.09 -0.48
C ALA A 68 -2.43 21.95 0.60
N ALA A 69 -2.68 20.73 1.10
CA ALA A 69 -3.62 20.49 2.19
C ALA A 69 -3.25 21.28 3.46
N VAL A 70 -1.97 21.26 3.85
CA VAL A 70 -1.47 22.01 5.02
C VAL A 70 -1.56 23.52 4.79
N VAL A 71 -1.18 24.01 3.61
CA VAL A 71 -1.29 25.43 3.26
C VAL A 71 -2.73 25.90 3.33
N LEU A 72 -3.68 25.11 2.84
CA LEU A 72 -5.11 25.41 2.92
C LEU A 72 -5.62 25.46 4.37
N MET A 73 -5.12 24.57 5.25
CA MET A 73 -5.42 24.64 6.68
C MET A 73 -4.89 25.92 7.32
N VAL A 74 -3.63 26.29 7.04
CA VAL A 74 -3.02 27.50 7.59
C VAL A 74 -3.68 28.77 7.06
N ALA A 75 -4.16 28.75 5.81
CA ALA A 75 -4.92 29.84 5.19
C ALA A 75 -6.36 30.00 5.72
N GLY A 76 -6.75 29.24 6.76
CA GLY A 76 -8.08 29.32 7.38
C GLY A 76 -9.18 28.58 6.62
N GLN A 77 -8.86 27.89 5.52
CA GLN A 77 -9.81 27.09 4.74
C GLN A 77 -9.89 25.66 5.30
N ALA A 78 -10.38 25.53 6.53
CA ALA A 78 -10.42 24.25 7.25
C ALA A 78 -11.20 23.15 6.50
N ASN A 79 -12.33 23.50 5.89
CA ASN A 79 -13.14 22.54 5.13
C ASN A 79 -12.40 22.00 3.91
N LEU A 80 -11.70 22.87 3.16
CA LEU A 80 -10.94 22.47 1.97
C LEU A 80 -9.69 21.65 2.37
N GLY A 81 -9.00 22.07 3.44
CA GLY A 81 -7.86 21.34 3.99
C GLY A 81 -8.22 19.92 4.43
N LEU A 82 -9.36 19.75 5.13
CA LEU A 82 -9.83 18.44 5.59
C LEU A 82 -10.20 17.50 4.43
N LEU A 83 -10.80 18.03 3.36
CA LEU A 83 -11.07 17.27 2.13
C LEU A 83 -9.77 16.76 1.50
N CYS A 84 -8.76 17.62 1.37
CA CYS A 84 -7.46 17.24 0.83
C CYS A 84 -6.76 16.19 1.70
N ILE A 85 -6.82 16.32 3.03
CA ILE A 85 -6.26 15.31 3.95
C ILE A 85 -6.95 13.97 3.78
N THR A 86 -8.27 13.94 3.63
CA THR A 86 -9.02 12.69 3.41
C THR A 86 -8.60 12.04 2.09
N ILE A 87 -8.37 12.83 1.03
CA ILE A 87 -7.88 12.33 -0.26
C ILE A 87 -6.47 11.73 -0.11
N VAL A 88 -5.55 12.43 0.57
CA VAL A 88 -4.19 11.91 0.83
C VAL A 88 -4.26 10.64 1.67
N PHE A 89 -5.10 10.62 2.70
CA PHE A 89 -5.28 9.45 3.56
C PHE A 89 -5.81 8.24 2.77
N ALA A 90 -6.82 8.43 1.93
CA ALA A 90 -7.31 7.37 1.04
C ALA A 90 -6.21 6.87 0.10
N TRP A 91 -5.39 7.78 -0.46
CA TRP A 91 -4.23 7.40 -1.26
C TRP A 91 -3.24 6.56 -0.45
N THR A 92 -2.87 6.97 0.77
CA THR A 92 -1.97 6.19 1.62
C THR A 92 -2.50 4.79 1.93
N LEU A 93 -3.81 4.65 2.11
CA LEU A 93 -4.45 3.37 2.39
C LEU A 93 -4.38 2.43 1.18
N ILE A 94 -4.63 2.95 -0.02
CA ILE A 94 -4.48 2.19 -1.27
C ILE A 94 -3.03 1.72 -1.43
N ASP A 95 -2.07 2.62 -1.19
CA ASP A 95 -0.65 2.28 -1.29
C ASP A 95 -0.23 1.21 -0.28
N LEU A 96 -0.75 1.30 0.95
CA LEU A 96 -0.51 0.32 1.99
C LEU A 96 -0.99 -1.07 1.56
N ILE A 97 -2.20 -1.16 0.99
CA ILE A 97 -2.74 -2.42 0.45
C ILE A 97 -1.88 -2.91 -0.72
N MET A 98 -1.45 -2.04 -1.64
CA MET A 98 -0.59 -2.42 -2.75
C MET A 98 0.78 -2.96 -2.29
N ILE A 99 1.33 -2.41 -1.22
CA ILE A 99 2.59 -2.91 -0.62
C ILE A 99 2.35 -4.27 0.05
N LEU A 100 1.30 -4.40 0.85
CA LEU A 100 0.94 -5.65 1.54
C LEU A 100 0.68 -6.80 0.56
N THR A 101 -0.03 -6.52 -0.53
CA THR A 101 -0.32 -7.51 -1.59
C THR A 101 0.91 -7.82 -2.46
N GLY A 102 1.98 -7.02 -2.37
CA GLY A 102 3.17 -7.17 -3.21
C GLY A 102 2.98 -6.71 -4.65
N SER A 103 1.86 -6.02 -4.94
CA SER A 103 1.59 -5.39 -6.23
C SER A 103 2.55 -4.22 -6.49
N MET A 104 3.03 -3.56 -5.43
CA MET A 104 3.99 -2.47 -5.55
C MET A 104 5.41 -3.00 -5.80
N ARG A 105 5.77 -3.11 -7.08
CA ARG A 105 7.12 -3.53 -7.55
C ARG A 105 8.10 -2.36 -7.63
N ASP A 106 9.39 -2.68 -7.55
CA ASP A 106 10.48 -1.71 -7.72
C ASP A 106 10.64 -1.29 -9.20
N ARG A 107 11.57 -0.38 -9.51
CA ARG A 107 11.88 0.07 -10.88
C ARG A 107 12.22 -1.08 -11.83
N ASP A 108 12.88 -2.11 -11.32
CA ASP A 108 13.29 -3.30 -12.09
C ASP A 108 12.20 -4.38 -12.15
N ASP A 109 10.97 -4.02 -11.76
CA ASP A 109 9.80 -4.92 -11.64
C ASP A 109 10.02 -6.10 -10.69
N LEU A 110 11.01 -5.99 -9.81
CA LEU A 110 11.36 -7.02 -8.84
C LEU A 110 10.48 -6.93 -7.59
N ARG A 111 10.21 -8.10 -7.00
CA ARG A 111 9.51 -8.21 -5.72
C ARG A 111 10.40 -7.73 -4.57
N LEU A 112 9.80 -7.08 -3.58
CA LEU A 112 10.51 -6.63 -2.38
C LEU A 112 11.07 -7.82 -1.59
N ALA A 113 12.32 -7.70 -1.12
CA ALA A 113 12.95 -8.73 -0.31
C ALA A 113 12.18 -8.96 1.00
N GLY A 114 11.99 -10.24 1.34
CA GLY A 114 11.34 -10.67 2.59
C GLY A 114 9.81 -10.49 2.63
N HIS A 115 9.17 -10.21 1.49
CA HIS A 115 7.71 -10.08 1.42
C HIS A 115 6.99 -11.38 1.83
N ARG A 116 7.34 -12.54 1.24
CA ARG A 116 6.68 -13.84 1.51
C ARG A 116 6.71 -14.25 2.99
N GLU A 117 7.81 -13.96 3.68
CA GLU A 117 8.02 -14.35 5.08
C GLU A 117 7.21 -13.46 6.06
N ARG A 118 7.12 -12.15 5.77
CA ARG A 118 6.62 -11.15 6.74
C ARG A 118 5.30 -10.50 6.35
N ALA A 119 4.81 -10.71 5.13
CA ALA A 119 3.58 -10.10 4.64
C ALA A 119 2.37 -10.44 5.52
N GLY A 120 2.25 -11.69 5.98
CA GLY A 120 1.15 -12.10 6.88
C GLY A 120 1.17 -11.40 8.23
N LEU A 121 2.36 -11.22 8.83
CA LEU A 121 2.50 -10.50 10.10
C LEU A 121 2.21 -9.00 9.91
N CYS A 122 2.79 -8.38 8.87
CA CYS A 122 2.58 -6.96 8.58
C CYS A 122 1.11 -6.66 8.22
N SER A 123 0.42 -7.54 7.50
CA SER A 123 -1.01 -7.36 7.19
C SER A 123 -1.87 -7.48 8.44
N ALA A 124 -1.60 -8.45 9.31
CA ALA A 124 -2.30 -8.59 10.59
C ALA A 124 -2.11 -7.35 11.47
N ILE A 125 -0.88 -6.84 11.60
CA ILE A 125 -0.58 -5.61 12.33
C ILE A 125 -1.32 -4.42 11.71
N THR A 126 -1.33 -4.32 10.38
CA THR A 126 -2.03 -3.23 9.68
C THR A 126 -3.54 -3.27 9.92
N MET A 127 -4.15 -4.45 9.80
CA MET A 127 -5.58 -4.62 10.06
C MET A 127 -5.93 -4.27 11.51
N LEU A 128 -5.09 -4.67 12.46
CA LEU A 128 -5.23 -4.30 13.87
C LEU A 128 -5.15 -2.77 14.06
N LEU A 129 -4.16 -2.11 13.47
CA LEU A 129 -4.00 -0.66 13.54
C LEU A 129 -5.19 0.08 12.93
N LEU A 130 -5.71 -0.37 11.79
CA LEU A 130 -6.89 0.22 11.15
C LEU A 130 -8.16 0.01 11.99
N ALA A 131 -8.34 -1.17 12.58
CA ALA A 131 -9.45 -1.42 13.49
C ALA A 131 -9.40 -0.53 14.73
N ILE A 132 -8.22 -0.38 15.35
CA ILE A 132 -8.02 0.52 16.49
C ILE A 132 -8.28 1.97 16.09
N GLY A 133 -7.75 2.41 14.93
CA GLY A 133 -7.97 3.76 14.40
C GLY A 133 -9.45 4.05 14.13
N LEU A 134 -10.19 3.08 13.59
CA LEU A 134 -11.63 3.19 13.36
C LEU A 134 -12.40 3.33 14.68
N VAL A 135 -12.11 2.49 15.68
CA VAL A 135 -12.72 2.59 17.01
C VAL A 135 -12.43 3.96 17.64
N PHE A 136 -11.19 4.42 17.56
CA PHE A 136 -10.78 5.72 18.08
C PHE A 136 -11.51 6.88 17.38
N ALA A 137 -11.65 6.82 16.05
CA ALA A 137 -12.39 7.80 15.27
C ALA A 137 -13.89 7.81 15.64
N LEU A 138 -14.50 6.66 15.87
CA LEU A 138 -15.89 6.56 16.35
C LEU A 138 -16.06 7.19 17.74
N VAL A 139 -15.15 6.90 18.68
CA VAL A 139 -15.18 7.48 20.04
C VAL A 139 -15.06 9.01 19.99
N LEU A 140 -14.07 9.55 19.26
CA LEU A 140 -13.91 10.99 19.09
C LEU A 140 -15.11 11.63 18.39
N GLY A 141 -15.65 10.98 17.35
CA GLY A 141 -16.82 11.47 16.62
C GLY A 141 -18.06 11.62 17.50
N THR A 142 -18.28 10.70 18.45
CA THR A 142 -19.38 10.82 19.41
C THR A 142 -19.18 11.95 20.43
N SER A 143 -17.93 12.26 20.79
CA SER A 143 -17.63 13.33 21.75
C SER A 143 -17.88 14.75 21.20
N SER A 144 -17.78 14.93 19.88
CA SER A 144 -18.15 16.19 19.20
C SER A 144 -19.67 16.41 19.06
N GLY A 145 -20.50 15.41 19.37
CA GLY A 145 -21.96 15.49 19.28
C GLY A 145 -22.68 15.94 20.55
N VAL A 146 -21.97 16.19 21.66
CA VAL A 146 -22.57 16.51 22.99
C VAL A 146 -22.39 18.00 23.37
N ALA A 147 -21.89 18.84 22.46
CA ALA A 147 -21.69 20.28 22.70
C ALA A 147 -22.68 21.18 21.92
N GLY A 148 -23.89 20.69 21.64
CA GLY A 148 -24.98 21.44 21.01
C GLY A 148 -26.25 21.40 21.83
#